data_AF-A0A6G1C1C6-F1
#
_entry.id   AF-A0A6G1C1C6-F1
#
_cell.length_a   1.000
_cell.length_b   1.000
_cell.length_c   1.000
_cell.angle_alpha   90.00
_cell.angle_beta   90.00
_cell.angle_gamma   90.00
#
_symmetry.space_group_name_H-M   'P 1'
#
loop_
_entity.id
_entity.type
_entity.pdbx_description
1 polymer ?
#
loop_
_entity_poly.entity_id
_entity_poly.type
_entity_poly.pdbx_seq_one_letter_code
_entity_poly.pdbx_strand_id
1 'polypeptide(L)' 'MDLVHTYVPGSKRGRGLAARLCDAAFAHARRHGMRVVPSCSYISETYLPRNPEWNELVLTDKDPKPSSM' A
#
# COMPACT_ATOMS: atom_id res chain seq x y z
N MET A 1 -8.24 -4.10 1.79
CA MET A 1 -8.11 -2.63 1.73
C MET A 1 -7.40 -2.28 0.44
N ASP A 2 -8.05 -1.53 -0.46
CA ASP A 2 -7.43 -1.13 -1.72
C ASP A 2 -6.77 0.24 -1.58
N LEU A 3 -5.48 0.33 -1.95
CA LEU A 3 -4.72 1.56 -1.95
C LEU A 3 -4.56 2.07 -3.39
N VAL A 4 -5.56 2.85 -3.81
CA VAL A 4 -5.73 3.26 -5.21
C VAL A 4 -4.85 4.42 -5.66
N HIS A 5 -4.49 5.34 -4.75
CA HIS A 5 -3.69 6.51 -5.10
C HIS A 5 -2.95 7.09 -3.90
N THR A 6 -1.69 7.50 -4.12
CA THR A 6 -0.89 8.27 -3.16
C THR A 6 -0.49 9.60 -3.80
N TYR A 7 -0.89 10.71 -3.18
CA TYR A 7 -0.62 12.05 -3.70
C TYR A 7 0.22 12.88 -2.73
N VAL A 8 1.24 13.54 -3.28
CA VAL A 8 2.02 14.57 -2.59
C VAL A 8 2.09 15.81 -3.47
N PRO A 9 1.61 16.98 -2.99
CA PRO A 9 1.74 18.24 -3.70
C PRO A 9 3.19 18.52 -4.10
N GLY A 10 3.42 19.12 -5.28
CA GLY A 10 4.75 19.38 -5.81
C GLY A 10 5.68 20.09 -4.82
N SER A 11 5.16 21.10 -4.12
CA SER A 11 5.88 21.87 -3.09
C SER A 11 6.33 21.07 -1.87
N LYS A 12 5.81 19.85 -1.69
CA LYS A 12 6.14 18.96 -0.55
C LYS A 12 6.85 17.68 -0.98
N ARG A 13 7.20 17.52 -2.27
CA ARG A 13 7.97 16.38 -2.78
C ARG A 13 9.42 16.40 -2.26
N GLY A 14 10.12 15.27 -2.38
CA GLY A 14 11.51 15.13 -1.92
C GLY A 14 11.68 14.95 -0.40
N ARG A 15 10.59 14.94 0.37
CA ARG A 15 10.59 14.86 1.85
C ARG A 15 10.15 13.52 2.42
N GLY A 16 10.04 12.48 1.57
CA GLY A 16 9.60 11.15 2.00
C GLY A 16 8.12 11.04 2.42
N LEU A 17 7.28 12.04 2.14
CA LEU A 17 5.88 12.04 2.61
C LEU A 17 5.04 10.91 2.02
N ALA A 18 5.28 10.54 0.75
CA ALA A 18 4.54 9.46 0.11
C ALA A 18 4.79 8.11 0.83
N ALA A 19 6.03 7.84 1.20
CA ALA A 19 6.37 6.65 1.99
C ALA A 19 5.68 6.67 3.36
N ARG A 20 5.68 7.81 4.06
CA ARG A 20 4.99 7.94 5.36
C ARG A 20 3.49 7.72 5.29
N LEU A 21 2.85 8.12 4.19
CA LEU A 21 1.44 7.83 3.94
C LEU A 21 1.22 6.32 3.78
N CYS A 22 2.07 5.65 3.01
CA CYS A 22 2.03 4.20 2.85
C CYS A 22 2.27 3.47 4.18
N ASP A 23 3.28 3.87 4.97
CA ASP A 23 3.58 3.27 6.27
C ASP A 23 2.35 3.28 7.19
N ALA A 24 1.67 4.42 7.25
CA ALA A 24 0.46 4.57 8.05
C ALA A 24 -0.68 3.68 7.53
N ALA A 25 -0.83 3.56 6.20
CA ALA A 25 -1.86 2.72 5.58
C ALA A 25 -1.60 1.22 5.82
N PHE A 26 -0.36 0.75 5.65
CA PHE A 26 0.03 -0.63 5.92
C PHE A 26 -0.04 -0.98 7.41
N ALA A 27 0.39 -0.07 8.29
CA ALA A 27 0.22 -0.24 9.73
C ALA A 27 -1.27 -0.34 10.12
N HIS A 28 -2.13 0.47 9.50
CA HIS A 28 -3.58 0.35 9.67
C HIS A 28 -4.07 -1.03 9.21
N ALA A 29 -3.70 -1.48 8.01
CA ALA A 29 -4.06 -2.80 7.51
C ALA A 29 -3.63 -3.92 8.48
N ARG A 30 -2.39 -3.89 8.97
CA ARG A 30 -1.85 -4.87 9.93
C ARG A 30 -2.65 -4.93 11.22
N ARG A 31 -2.92 -3.78 11.84
CA ARG A 31 -3.65 -3.71 13.12
C ARG A 31 -5.07 -4.27 13.03
N HIS A 32 -5.69 -4.15 11.86
CA HIS A 32 -7.06 -4.62 11.63
C HIS A 32 -7.10 -5.99 10.95
N GLY A 33 -5.97 -6.70 10.80
CA GLY A 33 -5.91 -7.99 10.14
C GLY A 33 -6.34 -7.96 8.66
N MET A 34 -6.24 -6.79 8.02
CA MET A 34 -6.61 -6.59 6.63
C MET A 34 -5.43 -6.85 5.71
N ARG A 35 -5.73 -7.34 4.51
CA ARG A 35 -4.77 -7.39 3.42
C ARG A 35 -4.94 -6.21 2.46
N VAL A 36 -3.87 -5.86 1.77
CA VAL A 36 -3.75 -4.68 0.92
C VAL A 36 -3.74 -5.07 -0.55
N VAL A 37 -4.57 -4.41 -1.35
CA VAL A 37 -4.47 -4.43 -2.82
C VAL A 37 -3.68 -3.18 -3.25
N PRO A 38 -2.48 -3.31 -3.83
CA PRO A 38 -1.63 -2.17 -4.17
C PRO A 38 -1.95 -1.64 -5.59
N SER A 39 -3.16 -1.15 -5.83
CA SER A 39 -3.59 -0.66 -7.16
C SER A 39 -2.82 0.58 -7.64
N CYS A 40 -2.26 1.38 -6.72
CA CYS A 40 -1.41 2.51 -7.05
C CYS A 40 -0.01 2.07 -7.51
N SER A 41 0.42 2.49 -8.71
CA SER A 41 1.75 2.17 -9.25
C SER A 41 2.90 2.60 -8.35
N TYR A 42 2.79 3.74 -7.67
CA TYR A 42 3.80 4.16 -6.69
C TYR A 42 3.96 3.12 -5.57
N ILE A 43 2.87 2.52 -5.11
CA ILE A 43 2.90 1.54 -4.03
C ILE A 43 3.51 0.23 -4.53
N SER A 44 3.02 -0.30 -5.65
CA SER A 44 3.47 -1.57 -6.21
C SER A 44 4.91 -1.52 -6.73
N GLU A 45 5.28 -0.48 -7.48
CA GLU A 45 6.56 -0.41 -8.20
C GLU A 45 7.67 0.31 -7.43
N THR A 46 7.33 1.19 -6.48
CA THR A 46 8.34 2.01 -5.78
C THR A 46 8.39 1.74 -4.28
N TYR A 47 7.26 1.73 -3.59
CA TYR A 47 7.24 1.61 -2.13
C TYR A 47 7.53 0.17 -1.68
N LEU A 48 6.81 -0.83 -2.20
CA LEU A 48 6.97 -2.22 -1.79
C LEU A 48 8.39 -2.79 -2.05
N PRO A 49 9.05 -2.54 -3.20
CA PRO A 49 10.43 -3.00 -3.41
C PRO A 49 11.44 -2.43 -2.42
N ARG A 50 11.13 -1.27 -1.82
CA ARG A 50 11.97 -0.61 -0.80
C ARG A 50 11.62 -1.03 0.63
N ASN A 51 10.44 -1.62 0.83
CA ASN A 51 9.90 -2.01 2.14
C ASN A 51 9.30 -3.42 2.03
N PRO A 52 10.14 -4.45 1.77
CA PRO A 52 9.68 -5.80 1.49
C PRO A 52 9.00 -6.47 2.69
N GLU A 53 9.15 -5.95 3.90
CA GLU A 53 8.48 -6.44 5.11
C GLU A 53 6.95 -6.39 5.00
N TRP A 54 6.42 -5.48 4.17
CA TRP A 54 4.98 -5.33 3.97
C TRP A 54 4.37 -6.35 3.01
N ASN A 55 5.20 -7.14 2.31
CA ASN A 55 4.72 -8.15 1.36
C ASN A 55 3.83 -9.20 2.03
N GLU A 56 3.97 -9.45 3.34
CA GLU A 56 3.09 -10.36 4.09
C GLU A 56 1.61 -9.90 4.10
N LEU A 57 1.36 -8.60 3.96
CA LEU A 57 0.02 -8.01 3.96
C LEU A 57 -0.55 -7.83 2.55
N VAL A 58 0.23 -8.05 1.50
CA VAL A 58 -0.19 -7.79 0.11
C VAL A 58 -1.06 -8.95 -0.38
N LEU A 59 -2.22 -8.64 -0.98
CA LEU A 59 -3.01 -9.61 -1.73
C LEU A 59 -2.29 -9.97 -3.02
N THR A 60 -2.11 -11.25 -3.26
CA THR A 60 -1.54 -11.81 -4.48
C THR A 60 -2.66 -12.37 -5.35
N ASP A 61 -2.43 -12.52 -6.65
CA ASP A 61 -3.42 -13.09 -7.58
C ASP A 61 -3.85 -14.53 -7.24
N LYS A 62 -3.12 -15.20 -6.34
CA LYS A 62 -3.47 -16.54 -5.83
C LYS A 62 -4.51 -16.51 -4.72
N ASP A 63 -4.80 -15.34 -4.17
CA ASP A 63 -5.77 -15.19 -3.10
C ASP A 63 -7.17 -15.12 -3.68
N PRO A 64 -8.14 -15.88 -3.13
CA PRO A 64 -9.50 -15.85 -3.61
C PRO A 64 -10.00 -14.41 -3.52
N LYS A 65 -10.36 -13.83 -4.68
CA LYS A 65 -11.02 -12.51 -4.73
C LYS A 65 -12.16 -12.53 -3.71
N PRO A 66 -12.22 -11.57 -2.77
CA PRO A 66 -13.34 -11.52 -1.83
C PRO A 66 -14.61 -11.48 -2.68
N SER A 67 -15.39 -12.55 -2.57
CA SER A 67 -16.59 -12.75 -3.36
C SER A 67 -17.50 -11.55 -3.09
N SER A 68 -17.79 -10.78 -4.14
CA SER A 68 -18.79 -9.73 -4.09
C SER A 68 -20.12 -10.38 -3.69
N MET A 69 -20.58 -10.12 -2.46
CA MET A 69 -21.97 -10.34 -2.07
C MET A 69 -22.87 -9.32 -2.77
#